data_AF-A0A024S8F5-F1
#
_entry.id   AF-A0A024S8F5-F1
#
_cell.length_a   1.000
_cell.length_b   1.000
_cell.length_c   1.000
_cell.angle_alpha   90.00
_cell.angle_beta   90.00
_cell.angle_gamma   90.00
#
_symmetry.space_group_name_H-M   'P 1'
#
loop_
_entity.id
_entity.type
_entity.pdbx_description
1 polymer ?
#
loop_
_entity_poly.entity_id
_entity_poly.type
_entity_poly.pdbx_seq_one_letter_code
_entity_poly.pdbx_strand_id
1 'polypeptide(L)'
;IMLIAHNGVLFDHLHLLRTMLKHGIEPPDILLSDSMAILKIMIGKNETTELVDLGNKYVPWIDHTPHDADSEAQVLMAVMKQVFRN
;
A
#
# COMPACT_ATOMS: atom_id res chain seq x y z
N ILE A 1 -1.38 16.13 -1.45
CA ILE A 1 -0.74 14.95 -0.80
C ILE A 1 -1.53 13.72 -1.23
N MET A 2 -0.88 12.58 -1.45
CA MET A 2 -1.54 11.33 -1.85
C MET A 2 -1.25 10.23 -0.83
N LEU A 3 -2.30 9.61 -0.29
CA LEU A 3 -2.18 8.41 0.54
C LEU A 3 -2.26 7.18 -0.35
N ILE A 4 -1.21 6.36 -0.26
CA ILE A 4 -1.13 5.08 -0.95
C ILE A 4 -1.27 3.99 0.11
N ALA A 5 -2.16 3.04 -0.15
CA ALA A 5 -2.31 1.85 0.67
C ALA A 5 -2.45 0.62 -0.24
N HIS A 6 -2.01 -0.53 0.26
CA HIS A 6 -2.06 -1.77 -0.47
C HIS A 6 -3.43 -2.43 -0.30
N ASN A 7 -4.21 -2.51 -1.39
CA ASN A 7 -5.63 -2.88 -1.32
C ASN A 7 -6.47 -1.84 -0.54
N GLY A 8 -5.99 -0.59 -0.48
CA GLY A 8 -6.52 0.47 0.37
C GLY A 8 -7.93 0.90 0.02
N VAL A 9 -8.36 0.80 -1.24
CA VAL A 9 -9.72 1.18 -1.65
C VAL A 9 -10.78 0.26 -1.02
N LEU A 10 -10.43 -0.99 -0.74
CA LEU A 10 -11.34 -1.95 -0.10
C LEU A 10 -11.25 -1.94 1.43
N PHE A 11 -10.14 -1.47 2.01
CA PHE A 11 -9.88 -1.57 3.45
C PHE A 11 -9.43 -0.24 4.05
N ASP A 12 -8.15 0.10 3.93
CA ASP A 12 -7.52 1.14 4.75
C ASP A 12 -8.12 2.53 4.56
N HIS A 13 -8.36 2.94 3.31
CA HIS A 13 -8.92 4.25 3.00
C HIS A 13 -10.35 4.36 3.53
N LEU A 14 -11.16 3.32 3.35
CA LEU A 14 -12.53 3.28 3.83
C LEU A 14 -12.58 3.26 5.37
N HIS A 15 -11.67 2.51 6.01
CA HIS A 15 -11.56 2.44 7.46
C HIS A 15 -11.16 3.79 8.06
N LEU A 16 -10.16 4.46 7.47
CA LEU A 16 -9.71 5.78 7.88
C LEU A 16 -10.84 6.80 7.78
N LEU A 17 -11.47 6.93 6.61
CA LEU A 17 -12.55 7.89 6.38
C LEU A 17 -13.73 7.67 7.35
N ARG A 18 -14.16 6.42 7.53
CA ARG A 18 -15.22 6.07 8.49
C ARG A 18 -14.83 6.44 9.92
N THR A 19 -13.59 6.20 10.30
CA THR A 19 -13.09 6.52 11.65
C THR A 19 -13.05 8.01 11.88
N MET A 20 -12.61 8.80 10.90
CA MET A 20 -12.61 10.27 10.99
C MET A 20 -14.03 10.82 11.17
N LEU A 21 -14.95 10.41 10.29
CA LEU A 21 -16.35 10.83 10.35
C LEU A 21 -17.02 10.44 11.67
N LYS A 22 -16.75 9.23 12.18
CA LYS A 22 -17.28 8.75 13.48
C LYS A 22 -16.86 9.64 14.64
N HIS A 23 -15.68 10.26 14.57
CA HIS A 23 -15.15 11.15 15.61
C HIS A 23 -15.37 12.64 15.29
N GLY A 24 -16.19 12.97 14.29
CA GLY A 24 -16.47 14.35 13.91
C GLY A 24 -15.31 15.08 13.26
N ILE A 25 -14.33 14.34 12.74
CA ILE A 25 -13.17 14.88 12.02
C ILE A 25 -13.53 14.92 10.53
N GLU A 26 -13.46 16.10 9.93
CA GLU A 26 -13.63 16.25 8.50
C GLU A 26 -12.43 15.66 7.75
N PRO A 27 -12.65 14.76 6.77
CA PRO A 27 -11.57 14.24 5.95
C PRO A 27 -10.84 15.38 5.22
N PRO A 28 -9.50 15.43 5.26
CA PRO A 28 -8.74 16.44 4.54
C PRO A 28 -8.88 16.25 3.03
N ASP A 29 -8.61 17.32 2.27
CA ASP A 29 -8.53 17.25 0.81
C ASP A 29 -7.23 16.54 0.39
N ILE A 30 -7.31 15.21 0.27
CA ILE A 30 -6.20 14.33 -0.09
C ILE A 30 -6.61 13.34 -1.17
N LEU A 31 -5.65 12.99 -2.02
CA LEU A 31 -5.85 11.94 -3.01
C LEU A 31 -5.62 10.57 -2.37
N LEU A 32 -6.47 9.61 -2.72
CA LEU A 32 -6.38 8.23 -2.25
C LEU A 32 -6.04 7.34 -3.44
N SER A 33 -5.05 6.48 -3.29
CA SER A 33 -4.60 5.58 -4.35
C SER A 33 -4.36 4.17 -3.83
N ASP A 34 -4.58 3.19 -4.70
CA ASP A 34 -4.36 1.77 -4.42
C ASP A 34 -3.07 1.29 -5.09
N SER A 35 -2.07 0.88 -4.29
CA SER A 35 -0.83 0.37 -4.86
C SER A 35 -1.01 -0.99 -5.55
N MET A 36 -1.98 -1.81 -5.16
CA MET A 36 -2.19 -3.12 -5.77
C MET A 36 -2.58 -2.97 -7.24
N ALA A 37 -3.48 -2.04 -7.55
CA ALA A 37 -3.88 -1.73 -8.93
C ALA A 37 -2.70 -1.21 -9.75
N ILE A 38 -1.91 -0.28 -9.17
CA ILE A 38 -0.71 0.27 -9.80
C ILE A 38 0.31 -0.83 -10.10
N LEU A 39 0.59 -1.70 -9.13
CA LEU A 39 1.57 -2.77 -9.27
C LEU A 39 1.15 -3.76 -10.35
N LYS A 40 -0.12 -4.18 -10.43
CA LYS A 40 -0.61 -5.05 -11.53
C LYS A 40 -0.35 -4.48 -12.93
N ILE A 41 -0.39 -3.16 -13.06
CA ILE A 41 -0.09 -2.48 -14.33
C ILE A 41 1.41 -2.56 -14.64
N MET A 42 2.25 -2.34 -13.64
CA MET A 42 3.71 -2.26 -13.81
C MET A 42 4.38 -3.62 -13.97
N ILE A 43 4.02 -4.62 -13.15
CA ILE A 43 4.72 -5.92 -13.13
C ILE A 43 4.01 -6.98 -13.97
N GLY A 44 2.80 -6.69 -14.46
CA GLY A 44 2.00 -7.59 -15.29
C GLY A 44 0.89 -8.31 -14.51
N LYS A 45 -0.21 -8.62 -15.21
CA LYS A 45 -1.47 -9.12 -14.61
C LYS A 45 -1.40 -10.52 -14.01
N ASN A 46 -0.40 -11.31 -14.37
CA ASN A 46 -0.25 -12.71 -13.92
C ASN A 46 0.65 -12.84 -12.68
N GLU A 47 1.28 -11.75 -12.25
CA GLU A 47 2.10 -11.73 -11.06
C GLU A 47 1.23 -11.60 -9.81
N THR A 48 1.66 -12.27 -8.73
CA THR A 48 1.10 -12.05 -7.40
C THR A 48 1.28 -10.59 -7.00
N THR A 49 0.28 -10.05 -6.33
CA THR A 49 0.36 -8.73 -5.72
C THR A 49 0.37 -8.77 -4.21
N GLU A 50 0.43 -9.94 -3.59
CA GLU A 50 0.55 -10.04 -2.15
C GLU A 50 1.82 -9.35 -1.68
N LEU A 51 1.71 -8.51 -0.64
CA LEU A 51 2.82 -7.67 -0.20
C LEU A 51 4.02 -8.50 0.28
N VAL A 52 3.77 -9.66 0.90
CA VAL A 52 4.80 -10.62 1.30
C VAL A 52 5.60 -11.10 0.10
N ASP A 53 4.91 -11.54 -0.96
CA ASP A 53 5.55 -12.07 -2.17
C ASP A 53 6.34 -10.97 -2.88
N LEU A 54 5.78 -9.77 -2.97
CA LEU A 54 6.43 -8.60 -3.56
C LEU A 54 7.67 -8.18 -2.76
N GLY A 55 7.57 -8.17 -1.43
CA GLY A 55 8.68 -7.89 -0.53
C GLY A 55 9.84 -8.87 -0.76
N ASN A 56 9.54 -10.17 -0.77
CA ASN A 56 10.53 -11.21 -1.03
C ASN A 56 11.17 -11.10 -2.43
N LYS A 57 10.39 -10.70 -3.44
CA LYS A 57 10.87 -10.59 -4.83
C LYS A 57 11.72 -9.35 -5.08
N TYR A 58 11.29 -8.19 -4.60
CA TYR A 58 11.90 -6.90 -4.96
C TYR A 58 12.82 -6.34 -3.89
N VAL A 59 12.60 -6.64 -2.62
CA VAL A 59 13.34 -6.07 -1.48
C VAL A 59 13.62 -7.09 -0.37
N PRO A 60 14.21 -8.27 -0.67
CA PRO A 60 14.40 -9.36 0.30
C PRO A 60 15.33 -9.02 1.48
N TRP A 61 16.03 -7.89 1.43
CA TRP A 61 16.90 -7.40 2.50
C TRP A 61 16.17 -6.53 3.54
N ILE A 62 14.87 -6.30 3.37
CA ILE A 62 14.04 -5.57 4.34
C ILE A 62 13.25 -6.59 5.14
N ASP A 63 13.39 -6.52 6.47
CA ASP A 63 12.62 -7.37 7.38
C ASP A 63 11.13 -7.03 7.27
N HIS A 64 10.33 -8.07 7.04
CA HIS A 64 8.88 -7.96 6.96
C HIS A 64 8.23 -8.70 8.12
N THR A 65 7.58 -7.94 9.00
CA THR A 65 6.70 -8.46 10.05
C THR A 65 5.26 -8.32 9.57
N PRO A 66 4.59 -9.41 9.18
CA PRO A 66 3.21 -9.33 8.68
C PRO A 66 2.27 -8.74 9.73
N HIS A 67 1.31 -7.94 9.29
CA HIS A 67 0.30 -7.28 10.12
C HIS A 67 0.84 -6.25 11.12
N ASP A 68 2.12 -5.90 11.05
CA ASP A 68 2.65 -4.70 11.69
C ASP A 68 2.56 -3.52 10.70
N ALA A 69 1.80 -2.50 11.07
CA ALA A 69 1.46 -1.41 10.15
C ALA A 69 2.70 -0.64 9.66
N ASP A 70 3.69 -0.45 10.54
CA ASP A 70 4.93 0.25 10.17
C ASP A 70 5.81 -0.62 9.27
N SER A 71 5.95 -1.90 9.57
CA SER A 71 6.68 -2.86 8.73
C SER A 71 6.04 -2.99 7.35
N GLU A 72 4.71 -3.15 7.26
CA GLU A 72 3.97 -3.23 6.00
C GLU A 72 4.12 -1.95 5.17
N ALA A 73 4.02 -0.77 5.79
CA ALA A 73 4.21 0.51 5.12
C ALA A 73 5.64 0.69 4.59
N GLN A 74 6.65 0.26 5.36
CA GLN A 74 8.05 0.32 4.94
C GLN A 74 8.34 -0.59 3.74
N VAL A 75 7.86 -1.84 3.81
CA VAL A 75 7.99 -2.81 2.70
C VAL A 75 7.28 -2.28 1.46
N LEU A 76 6.05 -1.78 1.60
CA LEU A 76 5.30 -1.21 0.48
C LEU A 76 6.04 -0.05 -0.18
N MET A 77 6.56 0.89 0.62
CA MET A 77 7.34 2.01 0.11
C MET A 77 8.57 1.52 -0.67
N ALA A 78 9.29 0.53 -0.14
CA ALA A 78 10.50 0.03 -0.76
C ALA A 78 10.22 -0.75 -2.06
N VAL A 79 9.19 -1.60 -2.07
CA VAL A 79 8.70 -2.30 -3.27
C VAL A 79 8.35 -1.29 -4.35
N MET A 80 7.54 -0.28 -4.03
CA MET A 80 7.14 0.75 -5.00
C MET A 80 8.36 1.47 -5.57
N LYS A 81 9.32 1.87 -4.73
CA LYS A 81 10.56 2.51 -5.20
C LYS A 81 11.37 1.59 -6.13
N GLN A 82 11.42 0.30 -5.84
CA GLN A 82 12.17 -0.66 -6.65
C GLN A 82 11.49 -0.93 -8.00
N VAL A 83 10.18 -1.13 -8.01
CA VAL A 83 9.40 -1.38 -9.23
C VAL A 83 9.43 -0.19 -10.19
N PHE A 84 9.38 1.04 -9.68
CA PHE A 84 9.37 2.25 -10.52
C PHE A 84 10.76 2.77 -10.91
N ARG A 85 11.84 2.18 -10.37
CA ARG A 85 13.22 2.51 -10.75
C ARG A 85 13.71 1.73 -11.97
N ASN A 86 13.11 0.58 -12.23
CA ASN A 86 13.39 -0.28 -13.37
C ASN A 86 12.49 0.08 -14.57
#